data_AF-A0A2A7RG50-F1
#
_entry.id   AF-A0A2A7RG50-F1
#
_cell.length_a   1.000
_cell.length_b   1.000
_cell.length_c   1.000
_cell.angle_alpha   90.00
_cell.angle_beta   90.00
_cell.angle_gamma   90.00
#
_symmetry.space_group_name_H-M   'P 1'
#
loop_
_entity.id
_entity.type
_entity.pdbx_description
1 polymer ?
#
loop_
_entity_poly.entity_id
_entity_poly.type
_entity_poly.pdbx_seq_one_letter_code
_entity_poly.pdbx_strand_id
1 'polypeptide(L)'
;MSSHLVQIDGKYPWGVSPLEFGVITLTWKILVLIWWLFSSLVGHGSLLLSLIVAFIPEAGLALYEFYRNNKFGWIITPVNNTMHTARLIEERKPLYRTIFGYNKIVRAPIFCLDTWKNGAYLLTFEPHGCPNANVDLLPILQRELLEYEVIPTGSIAKQYIIRKRRNRGRVIMSEDFD
;
A
#
# COMPACT_ATOMS: atom_id res chain seq x y z
N MET A 1 19.36 -1.64 7.34
CA MET A 1 17.90 -1.66 7.16
C MET A 1 17.58 -2.90 6.34
N SER A 2 16.93 -3.89 6.94
CA SER A 2 16.42 -5.04 6.17
C SER A 2 15.35 -4.50 5.21
N SER A 3 15.56 -4.66 3.90
CA SER A 3 14.56 -4.27 2.93
C SER A 3 13.39 -5.24 3.01
N HIS A 4 12.26 -4.81 3.59
CA HIS A 4 11.03 -5.58 3.55
C HIS A 4 10.58 -5.80 2.09
N LEU A 5 9.92 -6.92 1.80
CA LEU A 5 9.39 -7.20 0.46
C LEU A 5 8.32 -6.17 0.06
N VAL A 6 7.43 -5.88 1.00
CA VAL A 6 6.41 -4.85 0.88
C VAL A 6 6.04 -4.34 2.26
N GLN A 7 5.85 -3.03 2.35
CA GLN A 7 5.30 -2.36 3.50
C GLN A 7 3.86 -1.93 3.19
N ILE A 8 2.94 -2.36 4.04
CA ILE A 8 1.52 -2.03 3.95
C ILE A 8 1.26 -1.03 5.06
N ASP A 9 1.46 0.25 4.74
CA ASP A 9 1.19 1.35 5.65
C ASP A 9 -0.30 1.71 5.58
N GLY A 10 -1.02 1.45 6.68
CA GLY A 10 -2.43 1.81 6.77
C GLY A 10 -2.69 3.31 6.71
N LYS A 11 -1.68 4.16 6.96
CA LYS A 11 -1.78 5.63 6.88
C LYS A 11 -1.70 6.14 5.44
N TYR A 12 -0.95 5.43 4.60
CA TYR A 12 -0.79 5.71 3.17
C TYR A 12 -1.16 4.47 2.37
N PRO A 13 -2.47 4.23 2.10
CA PRO A 13 -2.93 3.03 1.42
C PRO A 13 -2.30 2.84 0.03
N TRP A 14 -1.97 3.95 -0.63
CA TRP A 14 -1.31 4.03 -1.94
C TRP A 14 0.20 3.81 -1.88
N GLY A 15 0.79 3.62 -0.69
CA GLY A 15 2.23 3.46 -0.47
C GLY A 15 3.03 4.76 -0.60
N VAL A 16 2.38 5.88 -0.93
CA VAL A 16 3.01 7.19 -1.12
C VAL A 16 2.28 8.24 -0.29
N SER A 17 3.04 9.12 0.36
CA SER A 17 2.49 10.25 1.09
C SER A 17 1.83 11.25 0.13
N PRO A 18 0.54 11.63 0.33
CA PRO A 18 -0.13 12.62 -0.50
C PRO A 18 0.58 13.98 -0.54
N LEU A 19 1.23 14.36 0.57
CA LEU A 19 1.93 15.64 0.67
C LEU A 19 3.24 15.60 -0.13
N GLU A 20 4.02 14.53 0.02
CA GLU A 20 5.28 14.37 -0.73
C GLU A 20 5.00 14.29 -2.23
N PHE A 21 4.01 13.50 -2.65
CA PHE A 21 3.59 13.45 -4.03
C PHE A 21 3.08 14.79 -4.54
N GLY A 22 2.31 15.53 -3.73
CA GLY A 22 1.86 16.89 -4.04
C GLY A 22 3.02 17.86 -4.28
N VAL A 23 4.07 17.80 -3.46
CA VAL A 23 5.27 18.64 -3.62
C VAL A 23 6.04 18.27 -4.90
N ILE A 24 6.23 16.98 -5.17
CA ILE A 24 6.93 16.48 -6.37
C ILE A 24 6.17 16.90 -7.63
N THR A 25 4.87 16.64 -7.69
CA THR A 25 4.01 17.00 -8.84
C THR A 25 3.97 18.50 -9.08
N LEU A 26 3.83 19.31 -8.03
CA LEU A 26 3.82 20.77 -8.16
C LEU A 26 5.16 21.29 -8.69
N THR A 27 6.27 20.84 -8.10
CA THR A 27 7.62 21.22 -8.53
C THR A 27 7.85 20.84 -9.99
N TRP A 28 7.47 19.63 -10.38
CA TRP A 28 7.55 19.17 -11.77
C TRP A 28 6.76 20.07 -12.73
N LYS A 29 5.50 20.38 -12.39
CA LYS A 29 4.63 21.22 -13.22
C LYS A 29 5.18 22.64 -13.37
N ILE A 30 5.77 23.20 -12.32
CA ILE A 30 6.44 24.51 -12.39
C ILE A 30 7.62 24.46 -13.36
N LEU A 31 8.46 23.42 -13.29
CA LEU A 31 9.59 23.26 -14.22
C LEU A 31 9.14 23.12 -15.67
N VAL A 32 8.10 22.31 -15.92
CA VAL A 32 7.53 22.13 -17.26
C VAL A 32 6.92 23.43 -17.78
N LEU A 33 6.25 24.21 -16.93
CA LEU A 33 5.71 25.52 -17.29
C LEU A 33 6.83 26.50 -17.67
N ILE A 34 7.88 26.58 -16.85
CA ILE A 34 9.04 27.45 -17.12
C ILE A 34 9.68 27.05 -18.46
N TRP A 35 9.92 25.76 -18.67
CA TRP A 35 10.48 25.24 -19.92
C TRP A 35 9.59 25.56 -21.13
N TRP A 36 8.28 25.38 -21.00
CA TRP A 36 7.30 25.73 -22.03
C TRP A 36 7.33 27.23 -22.37
N LEU A 37 7.39 28.11 -21.36
CA LEU A 37 7.48 29.56 -21.56
C LEU A 37 8.75 29.93 -22.34
N PHE A 38 9.92 29.42 -21.94
CA PHE A 38 11.16 29.67 -22.67
C PHE A 38 11.13 29.12 -24.10
N SER A 39 10.63 27.90 -24.29
CA SER A 39 10.50 27.30 -25.62
C SER A 39 9.54 28.11 -26.52
N SER A 40 8.47 28.64 -25.95
CA SER A 40 7.51 29.51 -26.65
C SER A 40 8.13 30.84 -27.06
N LEU A 41 8.98 31.44 -26.22
CA LEU A 41 9.70 32.68 -26.54
C LEU A 41 10.66 32.51 -27.73
N VAL A 42 11.22 31.31 -27.92
CA VAL A 42 12.11 30.97 -29.04
C VAL A 42 11.33 30.47 -30.27
N GLY A 43 9.99 30.42 -30.20
CA GLY A 43 9.13 30.03 -31.33
C GLY A 43 8.96 28.52 -31.52
N HIS A 44 9.40 27.70 -30.57
CA HIS A 44 9.35 26.23 -30.63
C HIS A 44 8.38 25.60 -29.61
N GLY A 45 7.67 26.43 -28.83
CA GLY A 45 6.80 25.96 -27.76
C GLY A 45 5.55 25.25 -28.25
N SER A 46 5.38 23.98 -27.87
CA SER A 46 4.14 23.23 -28.06
C SER A 46 3.45 23.01 -26.71
N LEU A 47 2.31 23.68 -26.50
CA LEU A 47 1.54 23.54 -25.26
C LEU A 47 1.09 22.09 -25.06
N LEU A 48 0.67 21.41 -26.13
CA LEU A 48 0.22 20.02 -26.06
C LEU A 48 1.34 19.08 -25.58
N LEU A 49 2.55 19.24 -26.11
CA LEU A 49 3.70 18.43 -25.69
C LEU A 49 4.05 18.71 -24.22
N SER A 50 4.05 19.98 -23.80
CA SER A 50 4.28 20.35 -22.41
C SER A 50 3.21 19.79 -21.46
N LEU A 51 1.94 19.75 -21.87
CA LEU A 51 0.88 19.11 -21.09
C LEU A 51 1.13 17.60 -20.93
N ILE A 52 1.52 16.90 -22.00
CA ILE A 52 1.86 15.47 -21.93
C ILE A 52 3.02 15.23 -20.96
N VAL A 53 4.08 16.04 -21.05
CA VAL A 53 5.23 15.95 -20.14
C VAL A 53 4.83 16.28 -18.69
N ALA A 54 3.86 17.17 -18.48
CA ALA A 54 3.36 17.51 -17.15
C ALA A 54 2.65 16.35 -16.44
N PHE A 55 2.14 15.35 -17.17
CA PHE A 55 1.47 14.15 -16.61
C PHE A 55 2.42 13.01 -16.20
N ILE A 56 3.73 13.15 -16.42
CA ILE A 56 4.71 12.09 -16.12
C ILE A 56 4.66 11.63 -14.65
N PRO A 57 4.59 12.51 -13.63
CA PRO A 57 4.52 12.08 -12.24
C PRO A 57 3.27 11.22 -11.93
N GLU A 58 2.11 11.59 -12.48
CA GLU A 58 0.86 10.84 -12.34
C GLU A 58 0.95 9.47 -13.01
N ALA A 59 1.53 9.40 -14.22
CA ALA A 59 1.78 8.13 -14.89
C ALA A 59 2.74 7.23 -14.09
N GLY A 60 3.77 7.82 -13.48
CA GLY A 60 4.70 7.11 -12.59
C GLY A 60 4.02 6.53 -11.36
N LEU A 61 3.13 7.30 -10.72
CA LEU A 61 2.34 6.81 -9.58
C LEU A 61 1.42 5.65 -9.99
N ALA A 62 0.71 5.79 -11.11
CA ALA A 62 -0.17 4.75 -11.63
C ALA A 62 0.59 3.45 -11.95
N LEU A 63 1.79 3.57 -12.54
CA LEU A 63 2.64 2.42 -12.83
C LEU A 63 3.16 1.75 -11.56
N TYR A 64 3.56 2.54 -10.56
CA TYR A 64 3.96 2.04 -9.24
C TYR A 64 2.81 1.28 -8.56
N GLU A 65 1.62 1.86 -8.54
CA GLU A 65 0.43 1.24 -7.96
C GLU A 65 0.08 -0.06 -8.70
N PHE A 66 0.09 -0.03 -10.03
CA PHE A 66 -0.16 -1.21 -10.86
C PHE A 66 0.83 -2.33 -10.55
N TYR A 67 2.13 -2.04 -10.50
CA TYR A 67 3.16 -3.02 -10.16
C TYR A 67 2.98 -3.57 -8.72
N ARG A 68 2.74 -2.69 -7.75
CA ARG A 68 2.54 -3.05 -6.34
C ARG A 68 1.33 -3.96 -6.17
N ASN A 69 0.20 -3.62 -6.77
CA ASN A 69 -1.03 -4.40 -6.68
C ASN A 69 -0.93 -5.70 -7.48
N ASN A 70 -0.29 -5.71 -8.64
CA ASN A 70 -0.11 -6.95 -9.41
C ASN A 70 0.78 -7.96 -8.67
N LYS A 71 1.84 -7.49 -8.00
CA LYS A 71 2.81 -8.37 -7.30
C LYS A 71 2.37 -8.76 -5.89
N PHE A 72 1.75 -7.85 -5.16
CA PHE A 72 1.45 -8.00 -3.73
C PHE A 72 -0.02 -7.76 -3.38
N GLY A 73 -0.92 -7.57 -4.36
CA GLY A 73 -2.35 -7.34 -4.12
C GLY A 73 -3.02 -8.46 -3.33
N TRP A 74 -2.54 -9.70 -3.50
CA TRP A 74 -3.00 -10.88 -2.75
C TRP A 74 -2.84 -10.74 -1.24
N ILE A 75 -1.94 -9.88 -0.73
CA ILE A 75 -1.75 -9.62 0.69
C ILE A 75 -2.15 -8.20 1.09
N ILE A 76 -1.95 -7.21 0.21
CA ILE A 76 -2.31 -5.81 0.47
C ILE A 76 -3.80 -5.68 0.75
N THR A 77 -4.65 -6.26 -0.10
CA THR A 77 -6.11 -6.14 0.04
C THR A 77 -6.61 -6.82 1.33
N PRO A 78 -6.27 -8.09 1.63
CA PRO A 78 -6.63 -8.72 2.90
C PRO A 78 -6.17 -7.97 4.15
N VAL A 79 -4.94 -7.46 4.14
CA VAL A 79 -4.40 -6.71 5.29
C VAL A 79 -5.12 -5.37 5.45
N ASN A 80 -5.41 -4.66 4.37
CA ASN A 80 -6.23 -3.44 4.41
C ASN A 80 -7.63 -3.72 4.99
N ASN A 81 -8.32 -4.76 4.50
CA ASN A 81 -9.62 -5.17 5.03
C ASN A 81 -9.55 -5.53 6.52
N THR A 82 -8.48 -6.20 6.92
CA THR A 82 -8.22 -6.54 8.34
C THR A 82 -8.10 -5.27 9.18
N MET A 83 -7.35 -4.27 8.72
CA MET A 83 -7.18 -2.99 9.43
C MET A 83 -8.52 -2.25 9.60
N HIS A 84 -9.34 -2.22 8.55
CA HIS A 84 -10.67 -1.61 8.61
C HIS A 84 -11.62 -2.38 9.55
N THR A 85 -11.66 -3.71 9.44
CA THR A 85 -12.54 -4.57 10.24
C THR A 85 -12.17 -4.52 11.72
N ALA A 86 -10.88 -4.53 12.05
CA ALA A 86 -10.38 -4.42 13.42
C ALA A 86 -10.41 -2.97 13.95
N ARG A 87 -10.88 -1.99 13.16
CA ARG A 87 -10.93 -0.56 13.51
C ARG A 87 -9.58 -0.04 14.02
N LEU A 88 -8.51 -0.39 13.31
CA LEU A 88 -7.14 0.04 13.60
C LEU A 88 -6.80 1.39 12.97
N ILE A 89 -7.69 1.96 12.16
CA ILE A 89 -7.45 3.20 11.43
C ILE A 89 -8.18 4.34 12.14
N GLU A 90 -7.45 5.38 12.51
CA GLU A 90 -7.98 6.62 13.06
C GLU A 90 -7.97 7.73 12.00
N GLU A 91 -9.15 8.14 11.56
CA GLU A 91 -9.33 9.26 10.63
C GLU A 91 -9.33 10.62 11.34
N ARG A 92 -8.86 11.66 10.65
CA ARG A 92 -8.81 13.02 11.21
C ARG A 92 -10.22 13.62 11.31
N LYS A 93 -10.49 14.34 12.39
CA LYS A 93 -11.68 15.18 12.54
C LYS A 93 -11.25 16.67 12.58
N PRO A 94 -11.85 17.58 11.78
CA PRO A 94 -12.85 17.33 10.73
C PRO A 94 -12.31 16.45 9.60
N LEU A 95 -13.21 15.71 8.94
CA LEU A 95 -12.87 14.84 7.82
C LEU A 95 -12.51 15.68 6.59
N TYR A 96 -11.42 15.31 5.94
CA TYR A 96 -11.08 15.83 4.62
C TYR A 96 -10.44 14.76 3.78
N ARG A 97 -10.74 14.80 2.48
CA ARG A 97 -10.19 13.89 1.48
C ARG A 97 -8.78 14.33 1.07
N THR A 98 -7.91 13.36 0.86
CA THR A 98 -6.61 13.55 0.23
C THR A 98 -6.76 13.68 -1.29
N ILE A 99 -5.69 14.09 -1.97
CA ILE A 99 -5.62 14.12 -3.44
C ILE A 99 -5.82 12.73 -4.09
N PHE A 100 -5.67 11.65 -3.31
CA PHE A 100 -5.89 10.27 -3.73
C PHE A 100 -7.31 9.76 -3.37
N GLY A 101 -8.20 10.64 -2.89
CA GLY A 101 -9.63 10.35 -2.70
C GLY A 101 -10.01 9.68 -1.36
N TYR A 102 -9.05 9.24 -0.55
CA TYR A 102 -9.29 8.68 0.79
C TYR A 102 -9.26 9.75 1.89
N ASN A 103 -9.94 9.51 3.02
CA ASN A 103 -9.95 10.43 4.16
C ASN A 103 -8.55 10.52 4.81
N LYS A 104 -8.14 11.69 5.31
CA LYS A 104 -6.84 11.74 6.00
C LYS A 104 -6.85 10.87 7.25
N ILE A 105 -5.88 9.98 7.30
CA ILE A 105 -5.62 9.09 8.42
C ILE A 105 -4.55 9.72 9.32
N VAL A 106 -4.84 9.80 10.62
CA VAL A 106 -3.94 10.34 11.64
C VAL A 106 -3.04 9.24 12.15
N ARG A 107 -3.63 8.09 12.51
CA ARG A 107 -2.93 6.93 13.05
C ARG A 107 -3.43 5.67 12.36
N ALA A 108 -2.50 4.80 12.03
CA ALA A 108 -2.77 3.48 11.49
C ALA A 108 -1.52 2.61 11.71
N PRO A 109 -1.68 1.29 11.78
CA PRO A 109 -0.55 0.39 11.90
C PRO A 109 0.19 0.24 10.56
N ILE A 110 1.37 -0.35 10.65
CA ILE A 110 2.16 -0.78 9.51
C ILE A 110 2.29 -2.29 9.57
N PHE A 111 2.07 -2.95 8.43
CA PHE A 111 2.39 -4.37 8.27
C PHE A 111 3.57 -4.52 7.33
N CYS A 112 4.62 -5.20 7.79
CA CYS A 112 5.81 -5.49 7.00
C CYS A 112 5.78 -6.96 6.58
N LEU A 113 5.94 -7.22 5.29
CA LEU A 113 6.04 -8.58 4.75
C LEU A 113 7.50 -8.88 4.40
N ASP A 114 8.01 -10.01 4.90
CA ASP A 114 9.35 -10.52 4.64
C ASP A 114 9.32 -11.94 4.09
N THR A 115 10.37 -12.34 3.37
CA THR A 115 10.56 -13.76 3.03
C THR A 115 10.86 -14.56 4.28
N TRP A 116 10.24 -15.74 4.41
CA TRP A 116 10.53 -16.71 5.46
C TRP A 116 10.97 -18.06 4.85
N LYS A 117 11.38 -19.00 5.70
CA LYS A 117 11.87 -20.32 5.29
C LYS A 117 10.82 -21.09 4.47
N ASN A 118 11.30 -21.92 3.54
CA ASN A 118 10.49 -22.84 2.74
C ASN A 118 9.39 -22.17 1.88
N GLY A 119 9.65 -20.95 1.39
CA GLY A 119 8.69 -20.21 0.56
C GLY A 119 7.48 -19.66 1.32
N ALA A 120 7.54 -19.64 2.65
CA ALA A 120 6.59 -18.91 3.49
C ALA A 120 6.96 -17.43 3.56
N TYR A 121 6.04 -16.63 4.09
CA TYR A 121 6.24 -15.21 4.37
C TYR A 121 6.09 -14.94 5.86
N LEU A 122 6.80 -13.94 6.36
CA LEU A 122 6.63 -13.41 7.70
C LEU A 122 5.92 -12.06 7.59
N LEU A 123 4.76 -11.94 8.24
CA LEU A 123 4.00 -10.71 8.36
C LEU A 123 4.18 -10.16 9.78
N THR A 124 4.81 -8.99 9.89
CA THR A 124 5.06 -8.32 11.16
C THR A 124 4.11 -7.14 11.31
N PHE A 125 3.41 -7.04 12.43
CA PHE A 125 2.54 -5.93 12.77
C PHE A 125 3.26 -4.92 13.66
N GLU A 126 3.23 -3.66 13.23
CA GLU A 126 3.72 -2.52 13.98
C GLU A 126 2.54 -1.57 14.30
N PRO A 127 2.20 -1.34 15.57
CA PRO A 127 0.97 -0.64 15.93
C PRO A 127 0.99 0.87 15.64
N HIS A 128 2.14 1.55 15.65
CA HIS A 128 2.27 3.00 15.37
C HIS A 128 1.21 3.88 16.07
N GLY A 129 0.87 3.56 17.33
CA GLY A 129 -0.09 4.31 18.13
C GLY A 129 -1.55 4.18 17.67
N CYS A 130 -1.86 3.18 16.84
CA CYS A 130 -3.20 2.93 16.32
C CYS A 130 -4.22 2.60 17.43
N PRO A 131 -5.50 2.97 17.24
CA PRO A 131 -6.56 2.49 18.12
C PRO A 131 -6.63 0.96 18.05
N ASN A 132 -7.09 0.32 19.12
CA ASN A 132 -7.35 -1.13 19.15
C ASN A 132 -6.15 -2.03 18.79
N ALA A 133 -4.91 -1.55 18.99
CA ALA A 133 -3.69 -2.31 18.73
C ALA A 133 -3.64 -3.69 19.42
N ASN A 134 -4.41 -3.90 20.49
CA ASN A 134 -4.44 -5.13 21.27
C ASN A 134 -5.41 -6.19 20.72
N VAL A 135 -6.32 -5.85 19.80
CA VAL A 135 -7.30 -6.79 19.23
C VAL A 135 -6.62 -7.99 18.56
N ASP A 136 -7.13 -9.20 18.75
CA ASP A 136 -6.61 -10.38 18.07
C ASP A 136 -6.93 -10.31 16.57
N LEU A 137 -5.88 -10.25 15.75
CA LEU A 137 -5.98 -10.12 14.30
C LEU A 137 -6.01 -11.48 13.61
N LEU A 138 -5.62 -12.55 14.30
CA LEU A 138 -5.55 -13.89 13.72
C LEU A 138 -6.87 -14.35 13.07
N PRO A 139 -8.04 -14.29 13.73
CA PRO A 139 -9.28 -14.75 13.13
C PRO A 139 -9.70 -13.92 11.91
N ILE A 140 -9.38 -12.62 11.91
CA ILE A 140 -9.71 -11.71 10.80
C ILE A 140 -8.80 -12.01 9.61
N LEU A 141 -7.49 -12.15 9.84
CA LEU A 141 -6.52 -12.51 8.81
C LEU A 141 -6.83 -13.87 8.18
N GLN A 142 -7.20 -14.87 8.98
CA GLN A 142 -7.59 -16.19 8.48
C GLN A 142 -8.86 -16.17 7.63
N ARG A 143 -9.77 -15.23 7.88
CA ARG A 143 -10.98 -15.02 7.07
C ARG A 143 -10.67 -14.34 5.74
N GLU A 144 -9.78 -13.36 5.73
CA GLU A 144 -9.44 -12.59 4.51
C GLU A 144 -8.43 -13.35 3.61
N LEU A 145 -7.58 -14.21 4.17
CA LEU A 145 -6.56 -14.98 3.45
C LEU A 145 -6.96 -16.45 3.23
N LEU A 146 -7.99 -16.69 2.43
CA LEU A 146 -8.58 -18.03 2.24
C LEU A 146 -7.61 -19.08 1.66
N GLU A 147 -6.79 -18.69 0.68
CA GLU A 147 -5.80 -19.58 0.03
C GLU A 147 -4.54 -19.81 0.87
N TYR A 148 -4.40 -19.11 1.99
CA TYR A 148 -3.23 -19.17 2.85
C TYR A 148 -3.59 -19.67 4.24
N GLU A 149 -2.56 -20.12 4.93
CA GLU A 149 -2.61 -20.47 6.34
C GLU A 149 -1.78 -19.44 7.10
N VAL A 150 -2.39 -18.87 8.13
CA VAL A 150 -1.82 -17.83 8.98
C VAL A 150 -1.57 -18.43 10.35
N ILE A 151 -0.30 -18.49 10.76
CA ILE A 151 0.15 -19.12 12.01
C ILE A 151 0.84 -18.07 12.88
N PRO A 152 0.40 -17.82 14.12
CA PRO A 152 1.09 -16.90 15.01
C PRO A 152 2.42 -17.49 15.47
N THR A 153 3.48 -16.68 15.51
CA THR A 153 4.83 -17.11 15.97
C THR A 153 5.05 -16.98 17.47
N GLY A 154 4.04 -16.52 18.23
CA GLY A 154 4.10 -16.43 19.70
C GLY A 154 5.01 -15.33 20.25
N SER A 155 5.51 -14.41 19.42
CA SER A 155 6.35 -13.30 19.86
C SER A 155 5.56 -12.17 20.54
N ILE A 156 6.26 -11.38 21.37
CA ILE A 156 5.73 -10.16 22.02
C ILE A 156 5.21 -9.16 20.96
N ALA A 157 5.86 -9.10 19.80
CA ALA A 157 5.34 -8.43 18.61
C ALA A 157 4.35 -9.36 17.90
N LYS A 158 3.20 -8.84 17.44
CA LYS A 158 2.24 -9.61 16.66
C LYS A 158 2.87 -9.98 15.31
N GLN A 159 3.32 -11.22 15.19
CA GLN A 159 3.94 -11.76 13.99
C GLN A 159 3.19 -13.01 13.54
N TYR A 160 3.07 -13.14 12.22
CA TYR A 160 2.32 -14.21 11.59
C TYR A 160 3.14 -14.82 10.47
N ILE A 161 3.29 -16.14 10.46
CA ILE A 161 3.79 -16.87 9.30
C ILE A 161 2.63 -17.11 8.36
N ILE A 162 2.79 -16.71 7.11
CA ILE A 162 1.83 -16.92 6.03
C ILE A 162 2.41 -17.95 5.07
N ARG A 163 1.72 -19.07 4.91
CA ARG A 163 2.11 -20.13 3.95
C ARG A 163 0.92 -20.47 3.06
N LYS A 164 1.19 -20.82 1.80
CA LYS A 164 0.11 -21.25 0.90
C LYS A 164 -0.51 -22.54 1.42
N ARG A 165 -1.85 -22.59 1.51
CA ARG A 165 -2.57 -23.73 2.08
C ARG A 165 -2.36 -24.97 1.20
N ARG A 166 -2.11 -26.12 1.83
CA ARG A 166 -1.95 -27.41 1.15
C ARG A 166 -3.01 -28.38 1.67
N ASN A 167 -3.77 -29.00 0.77
CA ASN A 167 -4.67 -30.11 1.09
C ASN A 167 -4.09 -31.40 0.50
N ARG A 168 -3.76 -32.39 1.35
CA ARG A 168 -3.18 -33.69 0.93
C ARG A 168 -1.98 -33.57 -0.04
N GLY A 169 -1.13 -32.57 0.17
CA GLY A 169 0.05 -32.31 -0.68
C GLY A 169 -0.22 -31.49 -1.95
N ARG A 170 -1.49 -31.23 -2.30
CA ARG A 170 -1.87 -30.31 -3.39
C ARG A 170 -2.03 -28.89 -2.85
N VAL A 171 -1.54 -27.91 -3.61
CA VAL A 171 -1.77 -26.49 -3.33
C VAL A 171 -3.24 -26.17 -3.62
N ILE A 172 -3.96 -25.63 -2.64
CA ILE A 172 -5.37 -25.25 -2.81
C ILE A 172 -5.43 -23.96 -3.63
N MET A 173 -6.31 -23.92 -4.63
CA MET A 173 -6.57 -22.73 -5.44
C MET A 173 -7.98 -22.18 -5.13
N SER A 174 -8.26 -20.95 -5.57
CA SER A 174 -9.55 -20.27 -5.34
C SER A 174 -10.76 -21.12 -5.75
N GLU A 175 -10.61 -21.86 -6.85
CA GLU A 175 -11.61 -22.77 -7.42
C GLU A 175 -12.02 -23.92 -6.48
N ASP A 176 -11.22 -24.24 -5.46
CA ASP A 176 -11.54 -25.29 -4.49
C ASP A 176 -12.47 -24.82 -3.35
N PHE A 177 -12.87 -23.54 -3.34
CA PHE A 177 -13.73 -22.92 -2.32
C PHE A 177 -15.10 -22.47 -2.83
N ASP A 178 -15.39 -22.63 -4.13
CA ASP A 178 -16.73 -22.46 -4.73
C ASP A 178 -17.60 -23.72 -4.52
#